data_AF-A0A816WL83-F1
#
_entry.id   AF-A0A816WL83-F1
#
_cell.length_a   1.000
_cell.length_b   1.000
_cell.length_c   1.000
_cell.angle_alpha   90.00
_cell.angle_beta   90.00
_cell.angle_gamma   90.00
#
_symmetry.space_group_name_H-M   'P 1'
#
loop_
_entity.id
_entity.type
_entity.pdbx_description
1 polymer ?
#
loop_
_entity_poly.entity_id
_entity_poly.type
_entity_poly.pdbx_seq_one_letter_code
_entity_poly.pdbx_strand_id
1 'polypeptide(L)'
;MSGLHRSSSSSKNIGKSLPSKELLDDLCSRFVLNVPEEDQQSFERILFLVEYAYWYYEDNAVENDPTLKSLSLKEFTSLLFNSCDVLRPYVSNVDDIFKDFTSYKCRVPVTGAIILDETYERCLLVKGWKGSSWSFPRGKKSKDEEDYACAIREVLEETGFDVSKLLKKEEYIEFTFRQQRVRLYIVAGVTDDTAFAPQTKKEISEIAWHRLDHLQPASNEVITHGVAGLKLYMVAPFLGSLKSWISKHPAPVKRRSDKPLRALSVWNARTSSTGGNGTTTTTTTESYNKKQPQLIERPKDTEPGNSLRSFKFNTSAILESGFSA
;
A
#
# COMPACT_ATOMS: atom_id res chain seq x y z
N MET A 1 -29.25 9.74 54.04
CA MET A 1 -29.14 8.37 53.50
C MET A 1 -30.28 8.24 52.50
N SER A 2 -30.11 7.96 51.22
CA SER A 2 -29.28 6.95 50.55
C SER A 2 -28.99 7.40 49.11
N GLY A 3 -27.78 7.10 48.64
CA GLY A 3 -27.21 7.64 47.41
C GLY A 3 -27.84 7.12 46.12
N LEU A 4 -27.89 8.02 45.14
CA LEU A 4 -28.13 7.72 43.74
C LEU A 4 -26.92 6.95 43.18
N HIS A 5 -27.16 5.73 42.68
CA HIS A 5 -26.19 4.99 41.89
C HIS A 5 -25.89 5.77 40.60
N ARG A 6 -24.69 6.36 40.55
CA ARG A 6 -24.13 6.97 39.35
C ARG A 6 -23.49 5.85 38.53
N SER A 7 -24.17 5.42 37.48
CA SER A 7 -23.62 4.46 36.50
C SER A 7 -22.30 4.99 35.95
N SER A 8 -21.20 4.28 36.27
CA SER A 8 -19.84 4.66 35.93
C SER A 8 -19.39 4.05 34.60
N SER A 9 -18.97 4.94 33.70
CA SER A 9 -17.87 4.78 32.74
C SER A 9 -17.85 3.57 31.78
N SER A 10 -18.46 3.74 30.61
CA SER A 10 -18.16 2.94 29.41
C SER A 10 -17.28 3.69 28.38
N SER A 11 -16.79 4.90 28.69
CA SER A 11 -16.04 5.75 27.75
C SER A 11 -14.52 5.89 28.01
N LYS A 12 -13.92 5.09 28.91
CA LYS A 12 -12.55 5.37 29.43
C LYS A 12 -11.38 4.58 28.79
N ASN A 13 -11.64 3.55 27.97
CA ASN A 13 -10.58 2.60 27.55
C ASN A 13 -10.36 2.46 26.03
N ILE A 14 -10.93 3.35 25.20
CA ILE A 14 -10.70 3.31 23.74
C ILE A 14 -9.20 3.47 23.45
N GLY A 15 -8.63 2.54 22.68
CA GLY A 15 -7.26 2.61 22.20
C GLY A 15 -6.16 2.46 23.26
N LYS A 16 -6.45 1.88 24.43
CA LYS A 16 -5.50 1.81 25.56
C LYS A 16 -4.94 0.41 25.84
N SER A 17 -5.63 -0.65 25.41
CA SER A 17 -5.20 -2.02 25.71
C SER A 17 -4.23 -2.54 24.65
N LEU A 18 -3.17 -3.21 25.08
CA LEU A 18 -2.31 -3.97 24.17
C LEU A 18 -3.00 -5.29 23.79
N PRO A 19 -2.69 -5.88 22.62
CA PRO A 19 -3.19 -7.21 22.28
C PRO A 19 -2.83 -8.23 23.36
N SER A 20 -3.76 -9.14 23.65
CA SER A 20 -3.52 -10.24 24.59
C SER A 20 -2.46 -11.20 24.03
N LYS A 21 -1.83 -11.98 24.92
CA LYS A 21 -0.91 -13.05 24.50
C LYS A 21 -1.61 -14.05 23.58
N GLU A 22 -2.86 -14.43 23.89
CA GLU A 22 -3.64 -15.36 23.06
C GLU A 22 -3.86 -14.84 21.64
N LEU A 23 -4.14 -13.55 21.48
CA LEU A 23 -4.29 -12.93 20.16
C LEU A 23 -2.95 -12.92 19.40
N LEU A 24 -1.84 -12.57 20.07
CA LEU A 24 -0.52 -12.59 19.46
C LEU A 24 -0.09 -14.01 19.06
N ASP A 25 -0.39 -15.01 19.89
CA ASP A 25 -0.10 -16.42 19.61
C ASP A 25 -0.92 -16.93 18.41
N ASP A 26 -2.21 -16.58 18.32
CA ASP A 26 -3.06 -16.89 17.15
C ASP A 26 -2.50 -16.25 15.87
N LEU A 27 -2.18 -14.96 15.89
CA LEU A 27 -1.62 -14.26 14.73
C LEU A 27 -0.25 -14.82 14.33
N CYS A 28 0.62 -15.10 15.30
CA CYS A 28 1.93 -15.69 15.04
C CYS A 28 1.79 -17.09 14.41
N SER A 29 0.93 -17.93 14.97
CA SER A 29 0.66 -19.28 14.45
C SER A 29 0.09 -19.24 13.02
N ARG A 30 -0.90 -18.37 12.80
CA ARG A 30 -1.62 -18.27 11.52
C ARG A 30 -0.76 -17.74 10.38
N PHE A 31 0.07 -16.73 10.65
CA PHE A 31 0.79 -16.01 9.61
C PHE A 31 2.28 -16.33 9.54
N VAL A 32 2.91 -16.75 10.63
CA VAL A 32 4.38 -16.84 10.72
C VAL A 32 4.88 -18.27 10.95
N LEU A 33 4.31 -19.03 11.89
CA LEU A 33 4.89 -20.32 12.30
C LEU A 33 4.58 -21.47 11.34
N ASN A 34 3.39 -21.48 10.73
CA ASN A 34 2.89 -22.61 9.93
C ASN A 34 2.97 -22.37 8.41
N VAL A 35 3.89 -21.51 7.97
CA VAL A 35 4.16 -21.25 6.55
C VAL A 35 5.21 -22.23 6.01
N PRO A 36 5.37 -22.37 4.69
CA PRO A 36 6.45 -23.16 4.10
C PRO A 36 7.83 -22.74 4.63
N GLU A 37 8.73 -23.71 4.86
CA GLU A 37 10.07 -23.47 5.42
C GLU A 37 10.85 -22.40 4.65
N GLU A 38 10.61 -22.31 3.34
CA GLU A 38 11.22 -21.30 2.49
C GLU A 38 10.93 -19.87 2.97
N ASP A 39 9.72 -19.58 3.43
CA ASP A 39 9.31 -18.27 3.94
C ASP A 39 9.92 -17.95 5.32
N GLN A 40 10.56 -18.92 5.96
CA GLN A 40 11.25 -18.78 7.25
C GLN A 40 12.79 -18.75 7.09
N GLN A 41 13.31 -18.63 5.87
CA GLN A 41 14.75 -18.65 5.61
C GLN A 41 15.46 -17.34 5.93
N SER A 42 14.74 -16.22 6.03
CA SER A 42 15.33 -14.91 6.32
C SER A 42 14.36 -14.00 7.06
N PHE A 43 14.91 -13.01 7.79
CA PHE A 43 14.10 -12.04 8.52
C PHE A 43 13.28 -11.15 7.60
N GLU A 44 13.74 -10.89 6.38
CA GLU A 44 12.98 -10.11 5.40
C GLU A 44 11.68 -10.84 5.02
N ARG A 45 11.74 -12.16 4.79
CA ARG A 45 10.54 -12.98 4.52
C ARG A 45 9.63 -13.04 5.74
N ILE A 46 10.19 -13.29 6.93
CA ILE A 46 9.43 -13.27 8.18
C ILE A 46 8.75 -11.92 8.40
N LEU A 47 9.41 -10.79 8.12
CA LEU A 47 8.82 -9.47 8.31
C LEU A 47 7.69 -9.15 7.30
N PHE A 48 7.67 -9.73 6.11
CA PHE A 48 6.48 -9.68 5.25
C PHE A 48 5.29 -10.41 5.90
N LEU A 49 5.51 -11.58 6.49
CA LEU A 49 4.48 -12.33 7.21
C LEU A 49 3.97 -11.57 8.45
N VAL A 50 4.89 -10.98 9.21
CA VAL A 50 4.56 -10.14 10.36
C VAL A 50 3.78 -8.90 9.93
N GLU A 51 4.09 -8.33 8.78
CA GLU A 51 3.33 -7.21 8.21
C GLU A 51 1.89 -7.64 7.84
N TYR A 52 1.69 -8.83 7.27
CA TYR A 52 0.33 -9.35 7.04
C TYR A 52 -0.43 -9.55 8.36
N ALA A 53 0.22 -10.13 9.38
CA ALA A 53 -0.36 -10.27 10.71
C ALA A 53 -0.74 -8.92 11.34
N TYR A 54 0.11 -7.92 11.17
CA TYR A 54 -0.13 -6.55 11.62
C TYR A 54 -1.34 -5.92 10.92
N TRP A 55 -1.48 -6.07 9.60
CA TRP A 55 -2.65 -5.55 8.89
C TRP A 55 -3.94 -6.26 9.30
N TYR A 56 -3.90 -7.57 9.50
CA TYR A 56 -5.04 -8.31 10.06
C TYR A 56 -5.40 -7.78 11.47
N TYR A 57 -4.41 -7.47 12.31
CA TYR A 57 -4.65 -6.85 13.61
C TYR A 57 -5.35 -5.48 13.48
N GLU A 58 -4.84 -4.57 12.66
CA GLU A 58 -5.41 -3.22 12.50
C GLU A 58 -6.79 -3.22 11.82
N ASP A 59 -7.01 -4.07 10.81
CA ASP A 59 -8.22 -4.05 9.99
C ASP A 59 -9.33 -5.00 10.44
N ASN A 60 -9.00 -5.98 11.29
CA ASN A 60 -9.98 -6.92 11.84
C ASN A 60 -10.05 -6.83 13.36
N ALA A 61 -8.94 -6.97 14.08
CA ALA A 61 -8.99 -7.01 15.55
C ALA A 61 -9.35 -5.65 16.15
N VAL A 62 -8.64 -4.58 15.78
CA VAL A 62 -8.89 -3.22 16.28
C VAL A 62 -10.24 -2.67 15.80
N GLU A 63 -10.67 -3.03 14.59
CA GLU A 63 -11.97 -2.63 14.05
C GLU A 63 -13.13 -3.28 14.83
N ASN A 64 -12.98 -4.54 15.25
CA ASN A 64 -13.98 -5.27 16.01
C ASN A 64 -13.94 -4.98 17.52
N ASP A 65 -12.77 -4.64 18.08
CA ASP A 65 -12.58 -4.23 19.47
C ASP A 65 -11.85 -2.87 19.57
N PRO A 66 -12.61 -1.76 19.64
CA PRO A 66 -12.05 -0.41 19.75
C PRO A 66 -11.27 -0.13 21.05
N THR A 67 -11.25 -1.05 22.01
CA THR A 67 -10.42 -0.92 23.22
C THR A 67 -8.95 -1.24 22.95
N LEU A 68 -8.66 -2.00 21.89
CA LEU A 68 -7.32 -2.31 21.43
C LEU A 68 -6.61 -1.06 20.89
N LYS A 69 -5.34 -0.91 21.25
CA LYS A 69 -4.47 0.18 20.81
C LYS A 69 -4.08 -0.05 19.34
N SER A 70 -4.26 0.94 18.48
CA SER A 70 -3.62 0.96 17.16
C SER A 70 -2.11 1.12 17.33
N LEU A 71 -1.33 0.25 16.69
CA LEU A 71 0.11 0.13 16.85
C LEU A 71 0.82 0.57 15.58
N SER A 72 2.09 0.96 15.70
CA SER A 72 2.99 0.92 14.54
C SER A 72 3.42 -0.52 14.23
N LEU A 73 3.77 -0.80 12.98
CA LEU A 73 4.31 -2.11 12.57
C LEU A 73 5.47 -2.53 13.47
N LYS A 74 6.37 -1.60 13.82
CA LYS A 74 7.51 -1.86 14.70
C LYS A 74 7.10 -2.23 16.14
N GLU A 75 6.16 -1.49 16.73
CA GLU A 75 5.61 -1.85 18.06
C GLU A 75 4.96 -3.24 18.04
N PHE A 76 4.15 -3.52 17.00
CA PHE A 76 3.52 -4.82 16.83
C PHE A 76 4.54 -5.95 16.67
N THR A 77 5.57 -5.78 15.84
CA THR A 77 6.64 -6.78 15.68
C THR A 77 7.35 -7.06 16.99
N SER A 78 7.68 -6.05 17.79
CA SER A 78 8.29 -6.26 19.11
C SER A 78 7.40 -7.06 20.05
N LEU A 79 6.08 -6.79 20.07
CA LEU A 79 5.12 -7.54 20.88
C LEU A 79 5.00 -9.00 20.41
N LEU A 80 4.86 -9.21 19.10
CA LEU A 80 4.75 -10.54 18.50
C LEU A 80 6.03 -11.36 18.75
N PHE A 81 7.21 -10.79 18.53
CA PHE A 81 8.49 -11.46 18.77
C PHE A 81 8.64 -11.82 20.25
N ASN A 82 8.26 -10.93 21.16
CA ASN A 82 8.35 -11.22 22.59
C ASN A 82 7.39 -12.34 23.04
N SER A 83 6.22 -12.45 22.40
CA SER A 83 5.23 -13.52 22.68
C SER A 83 5.65 -14.89 22.17
N CYS A 84 6.43 -14.96 21.08
CA CYS A 84 6.84 -16.21 20.45
C CYS A 84 8.24 -16.66 20.90
N ASP A 85 8.36 -17.85 21.51
CA ASP A 85 9.63 -18.33 22.05
C ASP A 85 10.76 -18.41 21.01
N VAL A 86 10.44 -18.76 19.75
CA VAL A 86 11.41 -18.84 18.65
C VAL A 86 11.91 -17.46 18.21
N LEU A 87 11.04 -16.44 18.27
CA LEU A 87 11.36 -15.08 17.83
C LEU A 87 11.88 -14.18 18.96
N ARG A 88 11.60 -14.54 20.22
CA ARG A 88 11.98 -13.78 21.42
C ARG A 88 13.48 -13.44 21.49
N PRO A 89 14.42 -14.34 21.13
CA PRO A 89 15.85 -14.02 21.15
C PRO A 89 16.25 -12.84 20.26
N TYR A 90 15.42 -12.47 19.27
CA TYR A 90 15.71 -11.43 18.29
C TYR A 90 15.08 -10.08 18.62
N VAL A 91 14.33 -9.96 19.72
CA VAL A 91 13.68 -8.71 20.15
C VAL A 91 14.68 -7.56 20.31
N SER A 92 15.88 -7.84 20.84
CA SER A 92 16.95 -6.85 20.98
C SER A 92 17.52 -6.33 19.66
N ASN A 93 17.30 -7.06 18.56
CA ASN A 93 17.83 -6.75 17.23
C ASN A 93 16.76 -6.24 16.28
N VAL A 94 15.52 -5.99 16.76
CA VAL A 94 14.40 -5.52 15.93
C VAL A 94 14.75 -4.26 15.15
N ASP A 95 15.54 -3.34 15.72
CA ASP A 95 15.96 -2.11 15.03
C ASP A 95 16.78 -2.40 13.77
N ASP A 96 17.78 -3.28 13.88
CA ASP A 96 18.62 -3.69 12.76
C ASP A 96 17.83 -4.51 11.74
N ILE A 97 16.99 -5.44 12.21
CA ILE A 97 16.11 -6.25 11.37
C ILE A 97 15.17 -5.35 10.54
N PHE A 98 14.58 -4.30 11.15
CA PHE A 98 13.74 -3.36 10.43
C PHE A 98 14.51 -2.52 9.42
N LYS A 99 15.74 -2.13 9.74
CA LYS A 99 16.60 -1.38 8.82
C LYS A 99 16.89 -2.22 7.58
N ASP A 100 17.27 -3.48 7.77
CA ASP A 100 17.57 -4.41 6.67
C ASP A 100 16.31 -4.73 5.87
N PHE A 101 15.19 -5.02 6.54
CA PHE A 101 13.90 -5.22 5.89
C PHE A 101 13.46 -4.02 5.06
N THR A 102 13.61 -2.79 5.57
CA THR A 102 13.25 -1.58 4.83
C THR A 102 14.13 -1.42 3.59
N SER A 103 15.45 -1.65 3.72
CA SER A 103 16.39 -1.62 2.60
C SER A 103 16.03 -2.63 1.52
N TYR A 104 15.72 -3.87 1.92
CA TYR A 104 15.27 -4.94 1.03
C TYR A 104 13.95 -4.56 0.34
N LYS A 105 12.94 -4.18 1.14
CA LYS A 105 11.59 -3.85 0.68
C LYS A 105 11.55 -2.70 -0.32
N CYS A 106 12.45 -1.72 -0.17
CA CYS A 106 12.60 -0.61 -1.12
C CYS A 106 13.13 -1.04 -2.48
N ARG A 107 13.82 -2.19 -2.59
CA ARG A 107 14.40 -2.69 -3.85
C ARG A 107 13.49 -3.67 -4.58
N VAL A 108 12.47 -4.20 -3.90
CA VAL A 108 11.51 -5.12 -4.52
C VAL A 108 10.90 -4.46 -5.76
N PRO A 109 10.95 -5.14 -6.94
CA PRO A 109 10.37 -4.61 -8.16
C PRO A 109 8.89 -4.30 -7.98
N VAL A 110 8.46 -3.20 -8.58
CA VAL A 110 7.07 -2.76 -8.57
C VAL A 110 6.51 -2.88 -9.97
N THR A 111 5.32 -3.45 -10.08
CA THR A 111 4.61 -3.52 -11.36
C THR A 111 3.17 -3.05 -11.23
N GLY A 112 2.60 -2.57 -12.32
CA GLY A 112 1.24 -2.02 -12.34
C GLY A 112 0.83 -1.61 -13.75
N ALA A 113 -0.14 -0.70 -13.86
CA ALA A 113 -0.64 -0.26 -15.15
C ALA A 113 -0.88 1.25 -15.26
N ILE A 114 -0.66 1.78 -16.46
CA ILE A 114 -1.17 3.06 -16.93
C ILE A 114 -2.45 2.75 -17.70
N ILE A 115 -3.59 3.00 -17.07
CA ILE A 115 -4.91 2.72 -17.65
C ILE A 115 -5.40 3.97 -18.37
N LEU A 116 -5.62 3.90 -19.68
CA LEU A 116 -6.10 4.99 -20.53
C LEU A 116 -7.57 4.78 -20.92
N ASP A 117 -8.31 5.89 -20.98
CA ASP A 117 -9.68 5.89 -21.49
C ASP A 117 -9.74 5.64 -23.01
N GLU A 118 -10.94 5.52 -23.59
CA GLU A 118 -11.13 5.33 -25.05
C GLU A 118 -10.50 6.42 -25.93
N THR A 119 -10.24 7.60 -25.36
CA THR A 119 -9.71 8.78 -26.09
C THR A 119 -8.20 8.95 -25.96
N TYR A 120 -7.57 8.21 -25.04
CA TYR A 120 -6.17 8.36 -24.62
C TYR A 120 -5.84 9.76 -24.07
N GLU A 121 -6.84 10.57 -23.69
CA GLU A 121 -6.62 11.88 -23.08
C GLU A 121 -6.53 11.82 -21.56
N ARG A 122 -7.09 10.76 -20.96
CA ARG A 122 -7.15 10.60 -19.51
C ARG A 122 -6.50 9.29 -19.10
N CYS A 123 -5.85 9.30 -17.95
CA CYS A 123 -5.41 8.09 -17.27
C CYS A 123 -6.04 7.94 -15.90
N LEU A 124 -6.23 6.70 -15.46
CA LEU A 124 -6.71 6.38 -14.12
C LEU A 124 -5.57 6.53 -13.12
N LEU A 125 -5.81 7.28 -12.04
CA LEU A 125 -4.91 7.37 -10.89
C LEU A 125 -5.66 6.97 -9.62
N VAL A 126 -4.90 6.44 -8.67
CA VAL A 126 -5.37 6.09 -7.32
C VAL A 126 -4.68 6.98 -6.28
N LYS A 127 -5.36 7.20 -5.16
CA LYS A 127 -4.85 7.97 -4.02
C LYS A 127 -5.08 7.21 -2.73
N GLY A 128 -4.00 6.96 -1.99
CA GLY A 128 -4.07 6.24 -0.71
C GLY A 128 -4.67 7.06 0.44
N TRP A 129 -5.09 6.38 1.52
CA TRP A 129 -5.66 7.03 2.73
C TRP A 129 -4.65 7.89 3.47
N LYS A 130 -3.40 7.41 3.56
CA LYS A 130 -2.29 8.09 4.24
C LYS A 130 -1.56 9.01 3.26
N GLY A 131 -2.22 10.08 2.84
CA GLY A 131 -1.59 11.12 2.02
C GLY A 131 -2.52 11.84 1.05
N SER A 132 -1.93 12.73 0.26
CA SER A 132 -2.62 13.47 -0.80
C SER A 132 -2.06 13.22 -2.19
N SER A 133 -1.04 12.35 -2.30
CA SER A 133 -0.39 12.04 -3.56
C SER A 133 -1.22 11.07 -4.39
N TRP A 134 -1.27 11.33 -5.69
CA TRP A 134 -1.87 10.46 -6.69
C TRP A 134 -0.79 9.68 -7.43
N SER A 135 -1.10 8.45 -7.84
CA SER A 135 -0.18 7.62 -8.60
C SER A 135 -0.89 6.58 -9.46
N PHE A 136 -0.17 5.96 -10.39
CA PHE A 136 -0.69 4.82 -11.14
C PHE A 136 -0.89 3.61 -10.22
N PRO A 137 -1.94 2.79 -10.45
CA PRO A 137 -2.17 1.59 -9.67
C PRO A 137 -1.03 0.58 -9.90
N ARG A 138 -0.40 0.14 -8.80
CA ARG A 138 0.80 -0.70 -8.81
C ARG A 138 1.14 -1.22 -7.41
N GLY A 139 1.85 -2.33 -7.37
CA GLY A 139 2.46 -2.79 -6.13
C GLY A 139 3.63 -3.73 -6.35
N LYS A 140 4.03 -4.40 -5.27
CA LYS A 140 5.30 -5.13 -5.23
C LYS A 140 5.12 -6.52 -5.81
N LYS A 141 6.09 -6.95 -6.58
CA LYS A 141 6.13 -8.30 -7.12
C LYS A 141 6.38 -9.32 -6.01
N SER A 142 5.56 -10.37 -5.98
CA SER A 142 5.78 -11.54 -5.12
C SER A 142 6.91 -12.42 -5.67
N LYS A 143 7.39 -13.34 -4.83
CA LYS A 143 8.42 -14.31 -5.24
C LYS A 143 7.91 -15.14 -6.43
N ASP A 144 8.77 -15.32 -7.44
CA ASP A 144 8.52 -16.07 -8.66
C ASP A 144 7.28 -15.63 -9.47
N GLU A 145 6.69 -14.48 -9.15
CA GLU A 145 5.55 -13.91 -9.86
C GLU A 145 6.02 -13.26 -11.17
N GLU A 146 5.32 -13.48 -12.27
CA GLU A 146 5.64 -12.80 -13.53
C GLU A 146 5.23 -11.33 -13.49
N ASP A 147 5.95 -10.46 -14.18
CA ASP A 147 5.71 -9.00 -14.11
C ASP A 147 4.28 -8.61 -14.55
N TYR A 148 3.74 -9.28 -15.57
CA TYR A 148 2.37 -9.03 -16.03
C TYR A 148 1.32 -9.58 -15.06
N ALA A 149 1.61 -10.69 -14.37
CA ALA A 149 0.72 -11.29 -13.40
C ALA A 149 0.60 -10.42 -12.15
N CYS A 150 1.74 -9.89 -11.67
CA CYS A 150 1.77 -8.90 -10.61
C CYS A 150 0.96 -7.66 -10.99
N ALA A 151 1.15 -7.11 -12.20
CA ALA A 151 0.40 -5.94 -12.63
C ALA A 151 -1.13 -6.18 -12.66
N ILE A 152 -1.58 -7.35 -13.11
CA ILE A 152 -3.01 -7.72 -13.10
C ILE A 152 -3.54 -7.77 -11.67
N ARG A 153 -2.83 -8.47 -10.78
CA ARG A 153 -3.22 -8.62 -9.37
C ARG A 153 -3.32 -7.27 -8.67
N GLU A 154 -2.27 -6.45 -8.75
CA GLU A 154 -2.19 -5.16 -8.08
C GLU A 154 -3.27 -4.18 -8.59
N VAL A 155 -3.51 -4.15 -9.90
CA VAL A 155 -4.58 -3.31 -10.47
C VAL A 155 -5.95 -3.78 -10.01
N LEU A 156 -6.19 -5.10 -9.97
CA LEU A 156 -7.44 -5.67 -9.47
C LEU A 156 -7.65 -5.35 -7.99
N GLU A 157 -6.62 -5.47 -7.16
CA GLU A 157 -6.65 -5.16 -5.73
C GLU A 157 -6.95 -3.67 -5.48
N GLU A 158 -6.24 -2.75 -6.13
CA GLU A 158 -6.37 -1.30 -5.90
C GLU A 158 -7.57 -0.65 -6.59
N THR A 159 -8.09 -1.25 -7.67
CA THR A 159 -9.13 -0.61 -8.49
C THR A 159 -10.39 -1.45 -8.72
N GLY A 160 -10.34 -2.75 -8.43
CA GLY A 160 -11.42 -3.69 -8.73
C GLY A 160 -11.58 -4.04 -10.21
N PHE A 161 -10.70 -3.52 -11.07
CA PHE A 161 -10.77 -3.72 -12.52
C PHE A 161 -9.77 -4.79 -12.99
N ASP A 162 -10.29 -5.85 -13.60
CA ASP A 162 -9.46 -6.91 -14.19
C ASP A 162 -8.95 -6.51 -15.58
N VAL A 163 -7.65 -6.23 -15.68
CA VAL A 163 -6.97 -5.85 -16.93
C VAL A 163 -6.46 -7.04 -17.74
N SER A 164 -6.65 -8.29 -17.29
CA SER A 164 -6.07 -9.49 -17.91
C SER A 164 -6.35 -9.63 -19.40
N LYS A 165 -7.54 -9.24 -19.86
CA LYS A 165 -7.96 -9.31 -21.27
C LYS A 165 -7.46 -8.15 -22.14
N LEU A 166 -7.05 -7.05 -21.51
CA LEU A 166 -6.60 -5.82 -22.19
C LEU A 166 -5.09 -5.67 -22.17
N LEU A 167 -4.41 -6.26 -21.19
CA LEU A 167 -2.98 -6.16 -21.01
C LEU A 167 -2.24 -6.87 -22.15
N LYS A 168 -1.29 -6.14 -22.75
CA LYS A 168 -0.33 -6.67 -23.72
C LYS A 168 1.05 -6.72 -23.09
N LYS A 169 1.72 -7.87 -23.15
CA LYS A 169 2.97 -8.12 -22.41
C LYS A 169 4.15 -7.28 -22.92
N GLU A 170 4.07 -6.86 -24.16
CA GLU A 170 5.04 -6.04 -24.89
C GLU A 170 4.83 -4.54 -24.70
N GLU A 171 3.64 -4.11 -24.25
CA GLU A 171 3.29 -2.70 -24.11
C GLU A 171 3.50 -2.22 -22.68
N TYR A 172 4.73 -1.81 -22.36
CA TYR A 172 5.06 -1.28 -21.03
C TYR A 172 6.09 -0.16 -21.10
N ILE A 173 6.17 0.59 -20.00
CA ILE A 173 7.21 1.59 -19.74
C ILE A 173 7.91 1.18 -18.45
N GLU A 174 9.23 1.24 -18.45
CA GLU A 174 10.05 0.92 -17.28
C GLU A 174 10.88 2.13 -16.84
N PHE A 175 10.98 2.31 -15.53
CA PHE A 175 11.80 3.33 -14.90
C PHE A 175 12.49 2.74 -13.67
N THR A 176 13.76 3.05 -13.48
CA THR A 176 14.52 2.61 -12.31
C THR A 176 14.89 3.81 -11.45
N PHE A 177 14.49 3.76 -10.17
CA PHE A 177 14.79 4.80 -9.18
C PHE A 177 15.40 4.18 -7.93
N ARG A 178 16.60 4.64 -7.54
CA ARG A 178 17.30 4.16 -6.33
C ARG A 178 17.31 2.63 -6.20
N GLN A 179 17.66 1.95 -7.30
CA GLN A 179 17.71 0.48 -7.43
C GLN A 179 16.34 -0.23 -7.40
N GLN A 180 15.23 0.50 -7.28
CA GLN A 180 13.90 -0.06 -7.48
C GLN A 180 13.52 0.02 -8.96
N ARG A 181 13.24 -1.13 -9.56
CA ARG A 181 12.67 -1.22 -10.91
C ARG A 181 11.16 -1.07 -10.83
N VAL A 182 10.59 -0.12 -11.58
CA VAL A 182 9.16 0.10 -11.70
C VAL A 182 8.75 -0.11 -13.16
N ARG A 183 7.85 -1.07 -13.41
CA ARG A 183 7.31 -1.37 -14.75
C ARG A 183 5.81 -1.14 -14.77
N LEU A 184 5.33 -0.30 -15.68
CA LEU A 184 3.90 -0.05 -15.85
C LEU A 184 3.45 -0.47 -17.26
N TYR A 185 2.49 -1.39 -17.33
CA TYR A 185 1.87 -1.81 -18.58
C TYR A 185 0.89 -0.75 -19.08
N ILE A 186 0.82 -0.53 -20.38
CA ILE A 186 -0.14 0.40 -20.98
C ILE A 186 -1.41 -0.38 -21.30
N VAL A 187 -2.49 -0.07 -20.60
CA VAL A 187 -3.81 -0.69 -20.79
C VAL A 187 -4.74 0.39 -21.32
N ALA A 188 -5.15 0.29 -22.57
CA ALA A 188 -5.83 1.37 -23.26
C ALA A 188 -7.22 0.97 -23.76
N GLY A 189 -8.12 1.95 -23.90
CA GLY A 189 -9.47 1.70 -24.41
C GLY A 189 -10.49 1.36 -23.33
N VAL A 190 -10.26 1.76 -22.07
CA VAL A 190 -11.21 1.53 -20.99
C VAL A 190 -12.37 2.52 -21.08
N THR A 191 -13.58 2.00 -20.97
CA THR A 191 -14.83 2.77 -21.13
C THR A 191 -15.21 3.48 -19.84
N ASP A 192 -15.91 4.61 -19.96
CA ASP A 192 -16.32 5.43 -18.80
C ASP A 192 -17.37 4.76 -17.88
N ASP A 193 -18.08 3.74 -18.37
CA ASP A 193 -19.03 2.94 -17.60
C ASP A 193 -18.37 1.82 -16.79
N THR A 194 -17.04 1.66 -16.91
CA THR A 194 -16.28 0.73 -16.09
C THR A 194 -16.42 1.09 -14.61
N ALA A 195 -16.91 0.16 -13.81
CA ALA A 195 -17.01 0.32 -12.37
C ALA A 195 -15.65 0.08 -11.72
N PHE A 196 -15.26 0.97 -10.80
CA PHE A 196 -14.04 0.86 -10.01
C PHE A 196 -14.40 0.85 -8.53
N ALA A 197 -13.78 -0.05 -7.78
CA ALA A 197 -13.82 -0.10 -6.33
C ALA A 197 -12.64 -0.96 -5.82
N PRO A 198 -11.80 -0.46 -4.90
CA PRO A 198 -10.71 -1.25 -4.34
C PRO A 198 -11.26 -2.48 -3.59
N GLN A 199 -10.50 -3.57 -3.63
CA GLN A 199 -10.79 -4.80 -2.87
C GLN A 199 -10.15 -4.76 -1.48
N THR A 200 -9.09 -3.96 -1.30
CA THR A 200 -8.39 -3.82 -0.03
C THR A 200 -9.02 -2.73 0.86
N LYS A 201 -9.07 -3.00 2.17
CA LYS A 201 -9.57 -2.02 3.15
C LYS A 201 -8.51 -0.95 3.41
N LYS A 202 -8.95 0.31 3.54
CA LYS A 202 -8.15 1.46 4.00
C LYS A 202 -6.82 1.72 3.24
N GLU A 203 -6.65 1.14 2.07
CA GLU A 203 -5.47 1.35 1.23
C GLU A 203 -5.68 2.49 0.23
N ILE A 204 -6.74 2.39 -0.59
CA ILE A 204 -7.13 3.42 -1.56
C ILE A 204 -8.33 4.21 -1.04
N SER A 205 -8.20 5.54 -1.03
CA SER A 205 -9.23 6.49 -0.59
C SER A 205 -10.04 7.09 -1.74
N GLU A 206 -9.44 7.15 -2.93
CA GLU A 206 -10.05 7.76 -4.10
C GLU A 206 -9.45 7.19 -5.39
N ILE A 207 -10.30 7.01 -6.40
CA ILE A 207 -9.93 6.62 -7.77
C ILE A 207 -10.55 7.66 -8.71
N ALA A 208 -9.74 8.21 -9.61
CA ALA A 208 -10.21 9.23 -10.54
C ALA A 208 -9.52 9.17 -11.90
N TRP A 209 -10.25 9.59 -12.92
CA TRP A 209 -9.68 9.89 -14.23
C TRP A 209 -9.02 11.27 -14.21
N HIS A 210 -7.75 11.34 -14.61
CA HIS A 210 -6.99 12.59 -14.73
C HIS A 210 -6.58 12.83 -16.17
N ARG A 211 -6.70 14.07 -16.65
CA ARG A 211 -6.20 14.44 -17.98
C ARG A 211 -4.67 14.46 -18.01
N LEU A 212 -4.09 13.90 -19.07
CA LEU A 212 -2.63 13.79 -19.22
C LEU A 212 -1.91 15.15 -19.36
N ASP A 213 -2.59 16.18 -19.87
CA ASP A 213 -2.08 17.55 -19.94
C ASP A 213 -1.96 18.19 -18.55
N HIS A 214 -2.78 17.78 -17.58
CA HIS A 214 -2.74 18.26 -16.20
C HIS A 214 -1.67 17.57 -15.35
N LEU A 215 -1.05 16.48 -15.84
CA LEU A 215 0.00 15.75 -15.13
C LEU A 215 1.42 16.27 -15.43
N GLN A 216 1.55 17.19 -16.38
CA GLN A 216 2.82 17.73 -16.85
C GLN A 216 3.54 18.58 -15.77
N PRO A 217 4.88 18.73 -15.85
CA PRO A 217 5.78 18.25 -16.92
C PRO A 217 6.21 16.78 -16.75
N ALA A 218 6.62 16.17 -17.86
CA ALA A 218 7.42 14.94 -17.82
C ALA A 218 8.81 15.27 -17.25
N SER A 219 9.28 14.48 -16.29
CA SER A 219 10.58 14.64 -15.65
C SER A 219 10.99 13.34 -14.95
N ASN A 220 12.26 13.21 -14.57
CA ASN A 220 12.72 12.06 -13.77
C ASN A 220 12.46 12.24 -12.26
N GLU A 221 11.70 13.26 -11.85
CA GLU A 221 11.38 13.52 -10.46
C GLU A 221 10.29 12.56 -9.97
N VAL A 222 10.51 11.95 -8.81
CA VAL A 222 9.56 11.00 -8.21
C VAL A 222 8.35 11.70 -7.62
N ILE A 223 8.51 12.91 -7.10
CA ILE A 223 7.40 13.71 -6.56
C ILE A 223 7.33 14.98 -7.40
N THR A 224 6.18 15.21 -8.02
CA THR A 224 5.91 16.42 -8.80
C THR A 224 4.56 17.01 -8.41
N HIS A 225 4.31 18.23 -8.86
CA HIS A 225 3.00 18.87 -8.75
C HIS A 225 2.47 19.12 -10.16
N GLY A 226 1.35 18.48 -10.49
CA GLY A 226 0.60 18.78 -11.69
C GLY A 226 -0.13 20.12 -11.60
N VAL A 227 -0.95 20.39 -12.62
CA VAL A 227 -1.79 21.59 -12.66
C VAL A 227 -2.70 21.65 -11.43
N ALA A 228 -2.93 22.87 -10.93
CA ALA A 228 -3.72 23.14 -9.72
C ALA A 228 -3.17 22.50 -8.42
N GLY A 229 -1.86 22.20 -8.37
CA GLY A 229 -1.19 21.72 -7.16
C GLY A 229 -1.39 20.24 -6.87
N LEU A 230 -1.88 19.46 -7.85
CA LEU A 230 -2.08 18.02 -7.75
C LEU A 230 -0.74 17.33 -7.43
N LYS A 231 -0.59 16.82 -6.21
CA LYS A 231 0.63 16.12 -5.80
C LYS A 231 0.67 14.74 -6.47
N LEU A 232 1.73 14.46 -7.23
CA LEU A 232 1.92 13.22 -7.95
C LEU A 232 3.11 12.46 -7.37
N TYR A 233 3.00 11.14 -7.30
CA TYR A 233 4.09 10.26 -6.91
C TYR A 233 4.33 9.22 -7.99
N MET A 234 5.56 9.15 -8.50
CA MET A 234 6.02 8.21 -9.51
C MET A 234 5.17 8.24 -10.80
N VAL A 235 4.74 9.44 -11.22
CA VAL A 235 3.94 9.66 -12.45
C VAL A 235 4.80 10.33 -13.54
N ALA A 236 5.45 11.45 -13.22
CA ALA A 236 6.21 12.25 -14.18
C ALA A 236 7.25 11.47 -15.01
N PRO A 237 7.98 10.47 -14.46
CA PRO A 237 8.96 9.70 -15.23
C PRO A 237 8.37 8.92 -16.40
N PHE A 238 7.08 8.60 -16.36
CA PHE A 238 6.41 7.80 -17.36
C PHE A 238 5.77 8.65 -18.47
N LEU A 239 5.55 9.94 -18.24
CA LEU A 239 4.75 10.79 -19.13
C LEU A 239 5.39 11.02 -20.50
N GLY A 240 6.74 11.07 -20.58
CA GLY A 240 7.45 11.25 -21.85
C GLY A 240 7.26 10.05 -22.78
N SER A 241 7.57 8.84 -22.28
CA SER A 241 7.38 7.59 -23.01
C SER A 241 5.91 7.31 -23.31
N LEU A 242 5.00 7.63 -22.39
CA LEU A 242 3.56 7.48 -22.59
C LEU A 242 3.07 8.36 -23.74
N LYS A 243 3.49 9.62 -23.80
CA LYS A 243 3.18 10.51 -24.94
C LYS A 243 3.71 9.94 -26.26
N SER A 244 4.93 9.41 -26.26
CA SER A 244 5.50 8.77 -27.46
C SER A 244 4.68 7.55 -27.90
N TRP A 245 4.22 6.75 -26.94
CA TRP A 245 3.35 5.61 -27.20
C TRP A 245 2.01 6.03 -27.81
N ILE A 246 1.34 7.03 -27.21
CA ILE A 246 0.05 7.57 -27.70
C ILE A 246 0.18 8.11 -29.12
N SER A 247 1.25 8.84 -29.44
CA SER A 247 1.47 9.35 -30.80
C SER A 247 1.61 8.25 -31.87
N LYS A 248 2.03 7.04 -31.48
CA LYS A 248 2.14 5.87 -32.38
C LYS A 248 0.86 5.04 -32.43
N HIS A 249 -0.04 5.22 -31.47
CA HIS A 249 -1.28 4.46 -31.32
C HIS A 249 -2.46 5.42 -31.36
N PRO A 250 -2.99 5.75 -32.56
CA PRO A 250 -4.12 6.66 -32.67
C PRO A 250 -5.34 6.10 -31.93
N ALA A 251 -6.00 6.96 -31.14
CA ALA A 251 -7.18 6.57 -30.39
C ALA A 251 -8.33 6.16 -31.33
N PRO A 252 -9.08 5.09 -31.01
CA PRO A 252 -10.21 4.63 -31.83
C PRO A 252 -11.38 5.62 -31.78
N VAL A 253 -11.49 6.39 -30.69
CA VAL A 253 -12.59 7.33 -30.46
C VAL A 253 -12.04 8.76 -30.50
N LYS A 254 -12.75 9.64 -31.22
CA LYS A 254 -12.42 11.07 -31.25
C LYS A 254 -12.73 11.73 -29.90
N ARG A 255 -11.95 12.77 -29.58
CA ARG A 255 -12.12 13.60 -28.40
C ARG A 255 -13.58 14.03 -28.20
N ARG A 256 -14.11 13.82 -26.99
CA ARG A 256 -15.43 14.32 -26.60
C ARG A 256 -15.26 15.68 -25.90
N SER A 257 -15.88 16.73 -26.45
CA SER A 257 -15.75 18.12 -25.97
C SER A 257 -16.56 18.44 -24.71
N ASP A 258 -17.44 17.53 -24.31
CA ASP A 258 -18.41 17.61 -23.21
C ASP A 258 -17.83 17.19 -21.85
N LYS A 259 -16.70 16.48 -21.82
CA LYS A 259 -16.14 15.99 -20.56
C LYS A 259 -15.42 17.09 -19.76
N PRO A 260 -15.62 17.13 -18.43
CA PRO A 260 -15.05 18.17 -17.59
C PRO A 260 -13.52 18.15 -17.66
N LEU A 261 -12.93 19.35 -17.61
CA LEU A 261 -11.48 19.53 -17.57
C LEU A 261 -10.86 19.04 -16.25
N ARG A 262 -11.66 18.93 -15.19
CA ARG A 262 -11.21 18.47 -13.86
C ARG A 262 -11.18 16.94 -13.79
N ALA A 263 -10.45 16.43 -12.79
CA ALA A 263 -10.45 15.01 -12.50
C ALA A 263 -11.87 14.51 -12.24
N LEU A 264 -12.23 13.38 -12.85
CA LEU A 264 -13.54 12.76 -12.67
C LEU A 264 -13.38 11.61 -11.67
N SER A 265 -13.78 11.86 -10.43
CA SER A 265 -13.79 10.84 -9.38
C SER A 265 -14.80 9.76 -9.78
N VAL A 266 -14.33 8.52 -9.86
CA VAL A 266 -15.15 7.34 -10.18
C VAL A 266 -15.41 6.49 -8.94
N TRP A 267 -14.60 6.66 -7.89
CA TRP A 267 -14.81 6.03 -6.60
C TRP A 267 -14.19 6.87 -5.47
N ASN A 268 -14.89 6.98 -4.34
CA ASN A 268 -14.41 7.69 -3.14
C ASN A 268 -14.89 6.99 -1.87
N ALA A 269 -14.00 6.82 -0.90
CA ALA A 269 -14.29 6.18 0.38
C ALA A 269 -15.31 6.95 1.26
N ARG A 270 -15.44 8.27 1.10
CA ARG A 270 -16.36 9.09 1.92
C ARG A 270 -17.81 9.05 1.44
N THR A 271 -18.03 8.78 0.16
CA THR A 271 -19.38 8.74 -0.43
C THR A 271 -19.97 7.33 -0.45
N SER A 272 -19.15 6.29 -0.26
CA SER A 272 -19.61 4.89 -0.23
C SER A 272 -20.22 4.47 1.12
N SER A 273 -20.10 5.29 2.17
CA SER A 273 -20.69 5.04 3.48
C SER A 273 -22.06 5.68 3.71
N THR A 274 -22.58 6.48 2.77
CA THR A 274 -23.90 7.11 2.92
C THR A 274 -24.66 7.09 1.60
N GLY A 275 -25.70 6.27 1.51
CA GLY A 275 -26.64 6.31 0.40
C GLY A 275 -27.38 7.65 0.35
N GLY A 276 -27.49 8.24 -0.85
CA GLY A 276 -28.47 9.27 -1.15
C GLY A 276 -27.92 10.63 -1.57
N ASN A 277 -28.12 10.94 -2.86
CA ASN A 277 -28.24 12.23 -3.54
C ASN A 277 -27.14 13.30 -3.37
N GLY A 278 -26.55 13.65 -4.51
CA GLY A 278 -25.61 14.74 -4.62
C GLY A 278 -26.21 16.11 -4.33
N THR A 279 -25.39 17.02 -3.83
CA THR A 279 -25.34 18.43 -4.25
C THR A 279 -23.96 18.99 -3.90
N THR A 280 -23.51 19.87 -4.78
CA THR A 280 -22.29 20.68 -4.85
C THR A 280 -21.96 21.50 -3.59
N THR A 281 -20.66 21.80 -3.44
CA THR A 281 -20.04 22.91 -2.66
C THR A 281 -20.04 22.72 -1.13
N THR A 282 -18.95 22.95 -0.39
CA THR A 282 -18.29 24.24 -0.25
C THR A 282 -16.90 24.08 0.40
N THR A 283 -15.97 24.89 -0.06
CA THR A 283 -14.66 25.19 0.54
C THR A 283 -14.79 25.51 2.03
N THR A 284 -13.99 24.86 2.88
CA THR A 284 -13.71 25.39 4.22
C THR A 284 -12.24 25.17 4.52
N THR A 285 -11.55 26.30 4.56
CA THR A 285 -10.18 26.50 5.02
C THR A 285 -10.08 26.07 6.48
N GLU A 286 -9.26 25.07 6.76
CA GLU A 286 -8.71 24.86 8.10
C GLU A 286 -7.20 24.65 8.04
N SER A 287 -6.52 25.53 8.75
CA SER A 287 -5.09 25.69 8.86
C SER A 287 -4.55 24.75 9.92
N TYR A 288 -3.65 23.81 9.62
CA TYR A 288 -2.79 23.24 10.66
C TYR A 288 -1.38 22.85 10.17
N ASN A 289 -0.42 23.58 10.77
CA ASN A 289 0.92 23.23 11.23
C ASN A 289 1.81 22.27 10.43
N LYS A 290 2.81 22.90 9.80
CA LYS A 290 4.10 22.35 9.36
C LYS A 290 4.76 21.49 10.44
N LYS A 291 5.11 20.26 10.08
CA LYS A 291 6.43 19.69 10.40
C LYS A 291 7.09 19.27 9.09
N GLN A 292 8.21 19.93 8.78
CA GLN A 292 9.09 19.58 7.67
C GLN A 292 9.60 18.14 7.85
N PRO A 293 9.65 17.32 6.79
CA PRO A 293 10.53 16.17 6.78
C PRO A 293 11.97 16.70 6.74
N GLN A 294 12.75 16.41 7.78
CA GLN A 294 14.18 16.63 7.76
C GLN A 294 14.81 15.78 6.65
N LEU A 295 15.69 16.42 5.88
CA LEU A 295 16.60 15.77 4.94
C LEU A 295 17.50 14.82 5.72
N ILE A 296 17.30 13.52 5.56
CA ILE A 296 18.23 12.51 6.05
C ILE A 296 19.40 12.50 5.07
N GLU A 297 20.57 12.90 5.55
CA GLU A 297 21.84 12.82 4.82
C GLU A 297 22.20 11.36 4.47
N ARG A 298 22.97 11.23 3.40
CA ARG A 298 23.41 9.96 2.79
C ARG A 298 24.03 9.00 3.82
N PRO A 299 23.59 7.73 3.90
CA PRO A 299 24.48 6.67 4.35
C PRO A 299 25.51 6.40 3.25
N LYS A 300 26.78 6.42 3.60
CA LYS A 300 27.88 5.95 2.74
C LYS A 300 27.62 4.49 2.37
N ASP A 301 27.95 4.13 1.13
CA ASP A 301 27.91 2.76 0.62
C ASP A 301 28.61 1.83 1.61
N THR A 302 27.80 1.10 2.36
CA THR A 302 28.26 -0.03 3.17
C THR A 302 27.63 -1.24 2.51
N GLU A 303 28.46 -2.23 2.19
CA GLU A 303 28.02 -3.54 1.73
C GLU A 303 26.88 -4.09 2.63
N PRO A 304 25.99 -4.96 2.12
CA PRO A 304 24.88 -5.51 2.89
C PRO A 304 25.37 -6.01 4.26
N GLY A 305 24.69 -5.60 5.33
CA GLY A 305 25.07 -5.91 6.71
C GLY A 305 25.24 -7.41 6.92
N ASN A 306 26.40 -7.80 7.44
CA ASN A 306 26.78 -9.18 7.76
C ASN A 306 26.00 -9.80 8.94
N SER A 307 24.88 -9.23 9.37
CA SER A 307 24.20 -9.68 10.58
C SER A 307 23.24 -10.83 10.26
N LEU A 308 23.43 -11.97 10.93
CA LEU A 308 22.50 -13.11 11.02
C LEU A 308 22.52 -14.16 9.89
N ARG A 309 23.62 -14.35 9.16
CA ARG A 309 23.81 -15.50 8.22
C ARG A 309 23.64 -16.90 8.87
N SER A 310 23.55 -16.97 10.20
CA SER A 310 23.31 -18.19 10.98
C SER A 310 21.86 -18.36 11.46
N PHE A 311 20.92 -17.50 11.03
CA PHE A 311 19.51 -17.68 11.38
C PHE A 311 19.00 -19.01 10.83
N LYS A 312 18.57 -19.89 11.72
CA LYS A 312 17.81 -21.09 11.39
C LYS A 312 16.55 -21.07 12.23
N PHE A 313 15.41 -21.01 11.54
CA PHE A 313 14.13 -21.19 12.18
C PHE A 313 14.06 -22.64 12.69
N ASN A 314 14.32 -22.85 13.98
CA ASN A 314 14.33 -24.20 14.55
C ASN A 314 12.90 -24.60 14.94
N THR A 315 12.14 -25.10 13.97
CA THR A 315 10.78 -25.64 14.18
C THR A 315 10.77 -26.79 15.20
N SER A 316 11.86 -27.56 15.31
CA SER A 316 12.00 -28.66 16.29
C SER A 316 11.86 -28.19 17.75
N ALA A 317 12.29 -26.96 18.07
CA ALA A 317 12.16 -26.40 19.42
C ALA A 317 10.70 -26.01 19.79
N ILE A 318 9.83 -25.81 18.79
CA ILE A 318 8.40 -25.48 18.97
C ILE A 318 7.62 -26.72 19.45
N LEU A 319 7.96 -27.90 18.93
CA LEU A 319 7.30 -29.15 19.30
C LEU A 319 7.66 -29.59 20.73
N GLU A 320 8.87 -29.31 21.21
CA GLU A 320 9.27 -29.63 22.58
C GLU A 320 8.62 -28.72 23.64
N SER A 321 8.33 -27.47 23.28
CA SER A 321 7.69 -26.49 24.18
C SER A 321 6.15 -26.64 24.24
N GLY A 322 5.52 -27.33 23.28
CA GLY A 322 4.09 -27.64 23.27
C GLY A 322 3.65 -28.88 24.06
N PHE A 323 4.59 -29.68 24.57
CA PHE A 323 4.31 -30.93 25.32
C PHE A 323 4.72 -30.89 26.80
N SER A 324 5.13 -29.73 27.32
CA SER A 324 5.37 -29.55 28.76
C SER A 324 4.24 -28.76 29.40
N ALA A 325 3.10 -29.43 29.61
CA ALA A 325 2.03 -28.99 30.51
C ALA A 325 1.80 -30.06 31.58
#